data_AF-A0A0L7SWB3-F1
#
_entry.id   AF-A0A0L7SWB3-F1
#
_cell.length_a   1.000
_cell.length_b   1.000
_cell.length_c   1.000
_cell.angle_alpha   90.00
_cell.angle_beta   90.00
_cell.angle_gamma   90.00
#
_symmetry.space_group_name_H-M   'P 1'
#
loop_
_entity.id
_entity.type
_entity.pdbx_description
1 polymer ?
#
loop_
_entity_poly.entity_id
_entity_poly.type
_entity_poly.pdbx_seq_one_letter_code
_entity_poly.pdbx_strand_id
1 'polypeptide(L)'
;SLAANLKPRTNGFSLISDANASGALSSCMVDSARVGGQAKNLASGKSVELHQTREYLAGMNGRAWAGLVNGHLVTLSPVKVLRDDVTVTENPRVYITRDYLSKKNRQADAPVAAIANAWEGEDNILYRVWLQNDKQQAISCIDLLVPKDATRAQQGQLFYTNHSAAWMAGYTPVRS
;
A
#
# COMPACT_ATOMS: atom_id res chain seq x y z
N SER A 1 4.31 13.23 7.21
CA SER A 1 4.22 11.87 6.62
C SER A 1 3.47 11.97 5.31
N LEU A 2 3.69 11.05 4.36
CA LEU A 2 2.93 11.04 3.11
C LEU A 2 1.40 11.00 3.34
N ALA A 3 0.99 10.32 4.40
CA ALA A 3 -0.42 10.16 4.72
C ALA A 3 -1.11 11.45 5.23
N ALA A 4 -0.35 12.49 5.62
CA ALA A 4 -0.90 13.82 5.88
C ALA A 4 -1.34 14.57 4.60
N ASN A 5 -0.90 14.10 3.42
CA ASN A 5 -1.33 14.65 2.12
C ASN A 5 -2.63 14.02 1.61
N LEU A 6 -3.21 13.05 2.33
CA LEU A 6 -4.49 12.45 1.97
C LEU A 6 -5.64 13.39 2.37
N LYS A 7 -6.27 14.04 1.39
CA LYS A 7 -7.44 14.88 1.63
C LYS A 7 -8.64 14.02 2.05
N PRO A 8 -9.28 14.29 3.20
CA PRO A 8 -10.49 13.58 3.62
C PRO A 8 -11.64 13.76 2.62
N ARG A 9 -12.52 12.75 2.52
CA ARG A 9 -13.75 12.88 1.73
C ARG A 9 -14.70 13.88 2.40
N THR A 10 -15.18 14.87 1.66
CA THR A 10 -16.27 15.73 2.11
C THR A 10 -17.61 15.02 1.91
N ASN A 11 -18.27 14.58 2.99
CA ASN A 11 -19.64 14.07 2.91
C ASN A 11 -20.62 15.21 3.20
N GLY A 12 -21.49 15.51 2.23
CA GLY A 12 -22.42 16.62 2.28
C GLY A 12 -23.63 16.37 3.17
N PHE A 13 -23.45 16.35 4.49
CA PHE A 13 -24.47 16.63 5.51
C PHE A 13 -23.76 17.12 6.78
N SER A 14 -23.43 18.42 6.85
CA SER A 14 -22.81 19.04 8.01
C SER A 14 -23.89 19.55 8.97
N LEU A 15 -24.38 18.65 9.84
CA LEU A 15 -25.16 19.03 11.04
C LEU A 15 -24.53 18.49 12.33
N ILE A 16 -23.44 17.73 12.21
CA ILE A 16 -22.61 17.27 13.32
C ILE A 16 -21.22 17.82 13.01
N SER A 17 -20.62 18.55 13.95
CA SER A 17 -19.25 19.06 13.85
C SER A 17 -18.36 18.03 13.18
N ASP A 18 -17.60 18.46 12.18
CA ASP A 18 -16.57 17.65 11.54
C ASP A 18 -15.84 16.88 12.62
N ALA A 19 -16.02 15.56 12.64
CA ALA A 19 -15.24 14.70 13.49
C ALA A 19 -13.81 14.84 12.97
N ASN A 20 -13.06 15.75 13.59
CA ASN A 20 -11.66 15.97 13.32
C ASN A 20 -10.95 14.74 13.87
N ALA A 21 -10.95 13.65 13.09
CA ALA A 21 -10.02 12.56 13.26
C ALA A 21 -8.63 13.11 12.88
N SER A 22 -8.15 14.08 13.67
CA SER A 22 -6.83 14.70 13.60
C SER A 22 -5.74 13.74 14.06
N GLY A 23 -5.95 12.43 13.92
CA GLY A 23 -4.84 11.52 13.80
C GLY A 23 -4.28 11.73 12.40
N ALA A 24 -3.45 12.77 12.21
CA ALA A 24 -2.66 12.88 11.00
C ALA A 24 -2.02 11.52 10.78
N LEU A 25 -2.46 10.81 9.74
CA LEU A 25 -1.97 9.46 9.49
C LEU A 25 -0.45 9.57 9.42
N SER A 26 0.21 8.94 10.39
CA SER A 26 1.65 8.95 10.52
C SER A 26 2.25 8.00 9.47
N SER A 27 3.57 7.95 9.32
CA SER A 27 4.19 7.00 8.38
C SER A 27 3.89 5.55 8.78
N CYS A 28 3.97 4.61 7.83
CA CYS A 28 3.79 3.18 8.11
C CYS A 28 4.70 2.62 9.21
N MET A 29 5.82 3.29 9.52
CA MET A 29 6.75 2.92 10.61
C MET A 29 6.13 3.01 12.02
N VAL A 30 5.08 3.81 12.19
CA VAL A 30 4.40 4.04 13.48
C VAL A 30 2.90 3.76 13.37
N ASP A 31 2.51 3.00 12.35
CA ASP A 31 1.16 2.48 12.14
C ASP A 31 1.23 0.95 11.94
N SER A 32 0.09 0.28 12.06
CA SER A 32 -0.01 -1.18 11.98
C SER A 32 -1.00 -1.63 10.92
N ALA A 33 -0.70 -2.74 10.26
CA ALA A 33 -1.59 -3.35 9.30
C ALA A 33 -2.91 -3.77 9.95
N ARG A 34 -4.03 -3.40 9.33
CA ARG A 34 -5.37 -3.87 9.67
C ARG A 34 -5.64 -5.15 8.87
N VAL A 35 -5.83 -6.24 9.60
CA VAL A 35 -6.25 -7.52 9.01
C VAL A 35 -7.74 -7.65 9.24
N GLY A 36 -8.54 -7.35 8.22
CA GLY A 36 -9.99 -7.51 8.27
C GLY A 36 -10.37 -8.99 8.33
N GLY A 37 -11.17 -9.37 9.33
CA GLY A 37 -11.82 -10.69 9.36
C GLY A 37 -12.99 -10.74 8.36
N GLN A 38 -13.35 -11.94 7.91
CA GLN A 38 -14.55 -12.11 7.10
C GLN A 38 -15.79 -11.79 7.94
N ALA A 39 -16.64 -10.87 7.47
CA ALA A 39 -17.96 -10.66 8.06
C ALA A 39 -18.78 -11.94 7.90
N LYS A 40 -19.34 -12.46 8.99
CA LYS A 40 -20.16 -13.67 8.99
C LYS A 40 -21.62 -13.31 9.20
N ASN A 41 -22.49 -13.95 8.42
CA ASN A 41 -23.93 -13.88 8.59
C ASN A 41 -24.30 -14.43 9.98
N LEU A 42 -25.05 -13.66 10.76
CA LEU A 42 -25.38 -14.01 12.15
C LEU A 42 -26.25 -15.27 12.26
N ALA A 43 -27.13 -15.52 11.29
CA ALA A 43 -28.05 -16.66 11.30
C ALA A 43 -27.41 -17.96 10.82
N SER A 44 -26.47 -17.90 9.87
CA SER A 44 -25.87 -19.08 9.24
C SER A 44 -24.39 -19.29 9.58
N GLY A 45 -23.72 -18.31 10.20
CA GLY A 45 -22.29 -18.33 10.47
C GLY A 45 -21.39 -18.35 9.23
N LYS A 46 -21.99 -18.36 8.02
CA LYS A 46 -21.30 -18.33 6.74
C LYS A 46 -20.80 -16.92 6.45
N SER A 47 -19.68 -16.81 5.77
CA SER A 47 -19.17 -15.51 5.32
C SER A 47 -20.21 -14.81 4.45
N VAL A 48 -20.42 -13.52 4.69
CA VAL A 48 -21.24 -12.67 3.85
C VAL A 48 -20.48 -12.45 2.55
N GLU A 49 -20.98 -13.00 1.45
CA GLU A 49 -20.47 -12.64 0.13
C GLU A 49 -20.95 -11.23 -0.20
N LEU A 50 -20.12 -10.25 0.11
CA LEU A 50 -20.23 -8.93 -0.50
C LEU A 50 -20.06 -9.14 -2.01
N HIS A 51 -21.06 -8.73 -2.79
CA HIS A 51 -20.98 -8.76 -4.24
C HIS A 51 -19.82 -7.84 -4.67
N GLN A 52 -18.65 -8.44 -4.90
CA GLN A 52 -17.49 -7.71 -5.38
C GLN A 52 -17.78 -7.29 -6.81
N THR A 53 -17.98 -6.00 -7.04
CA THR A 53 -17.73 -5.43 -8.35
C THR A 53 -16.29 -5.79 -8.72
N ARG A 54 -16.08 -6.31 -9.92
CA ARG A 54 -14.74 -6.74 -10.38
C ARG A 54 -13.91 -5.57 -10.93
N GLU A 55 -14.35 -4.35 -10.67
CA GLU A 55 -13.71 -3.14 -11.15
C GLU A 55 -12.62 -2.71 -10.17
N TYR A 56 -11.42 -2.54 -10.69
CA TYR A 56 -10.25 -2.14 -9.92
C TYR A 56 -9.92 -0.66 -10.19
N LEU A 57 -9.25 -0.02 -9.24
CA LEU A 57 -8.64 1.29 -9.49
C LEU A 57 -7.64 1.21 -10.66
N ALA A 58 -7.42 2.36 -11.31
CA ALA A 58 -6.56 2.45 -12.48
C ALA A 58 -5.18 1.82 -12.20
N GLY A 59 -4.83 0.80 -12.98
CA GLY A 59 -3.55 0.10 -12.84
C GLY A 59 -3.41 -0.82 -11.61
N MET A 60 -4.44 -0.96 -10.76
CA MET A 60 -4.43 -1.79 -9.55
C MET A 60 -5.26 -3.07 -9.75
N ASN A 61 -5.17 -3.68 -10.93
CA ASN A 61 -5.92 -4.88 -11.31
C ASN A 61 -5.10 -6.18 -11.18
N GLY A 62 -4.10 -6.19 -10.31
CA GLY A 62 -3.23 -7.33 -10.03
C GLY A 62 -1.89 -7.33 -10.76
N ARG A 63 -1.59 -6.32 -11.58
CA ARG A 63 -0.27 -6.19 -12.21
C ARG A 63 0.80 -5.77 -11.20
N ALA A 64 2.03 -6.12 -11.53
CA ALA A 64 3.19 -5.72 -10.75
C ALA A 64 3.47 -4.23 -10.90
N TRP A 65 3.93 -3.61 -9.82
CA TRP A 65 4.39 -2.23 -9.78
C TRP A 65 5.85 -2.22 -9.35
N ALA A 66 6.73 -1.61 -10.14
CA ALA A 66 8.16 -1.66 -9.91
C ALA A 66 8.78 -0.26 -9.93
N GLY A 67 9.79 -0.04 -9.10
CA GLY A 67 10.51 1.22 -9.01
C GLY A 67 11.93 1.03 -8.50
N LEU A 68 12.79 2.00 -8.81
CA LEU A 68 14.18 1.98 -8.37
C LEU A 68 14.33 2.70 -7.03
N VAL A 69 15.09 2.10 -6.12
CA VAL A 69 15.52 2.72 -4.86
C VAL A 69 17.01 2.47 -4.73
N ASN A 70 17.81 3.55 -4.75
CA ASN A 70 19.28 3.49 -4.66
C ASN A 70 19.93 2.49 -5.65
N GLY A 71 19.36 2.35 -6.85
CA GLY A 71 19.87 1.44 -7.89
C GLY A 71 19.43 -0.03 -7.75
N HIS A 72 18.65 -0.36 -6.72
CA HIS A 72 17.94 -1.63 -6.57
C HIS A 72 16.54 -1.53 -7.16
N LEU A 73 16.05 -2.61 -7.78
CA LEU A 73 14.66 -2.68 -8.23
C LEU A 73 13.82 -3.28 -7.10
N VAL A 74 12.77 -2.56 -6.70
CA VAL A 74 11.77 -3.02 -5.74
C VAL A 74 10.45 -3.17 -6.49
N THR A 75 9.82 -4.33 -6.34
CA THR A 75 8.58 -4.67 -7.04
C THR A 75 7.52 -5.15 -6.06
N LEU A 76 6.30 -4.63 -6.20
CA LEU A 76 5.09 -5.06 -5.50
C LEU A 76 4.23 -5.88 -6.46
N SER A 77 3.87 -7.11 -6.08
CA SER A 77 2.99 -7.94 -6.92
C SER A 77 2.23 -9.01 -6.11
N PRO A 78 0.91 -9.18 -6.31
CA PRO A 78 0.03 -8.33 -7.13
C PRO A 78 -0.32 -7.01 -6.43
N VAL A 79 -0.58 -5.94 -7.19
CA VAL A 79 -1.23 -4.72 -6.67
C VAL A 79 -2.70 -4.73 -7.08
N LYS A 80 -3.60 -4.97 -6.11
CA LYS A 80 -4.99 -5.33 -6.39
C LYS A 80 -5.98 -4.63 -5.46
N VAL A 81 -6.62 -3.58 -5.95
CA VAL A 81 -7.50 -2.70 -5.16
C VAL A 81 -8.82 -2.41 -5.90
N LEU A 82 -9.95 -2.73 -5.26
CA LEU A 82 -11.28 -2.47 -5.81
C LEU A 82 -11.56 -0.97 -5.90
N ARG A 83 -12.33 -0.58 -6.91
CA ARG A 83 -12.70 0.82 -7.14
C ARG A 83 -13.71 1.35 -6.14
N ASP A 84 -14.69 0.53 -5.76
CA ASP A 84 -15.88 1.01 -5.06
C ASP A 84 -15.63 1.36 -3.60
N ASP A 85 -14.76 0.60 -2.94
CA ASP A 85 -14.51 0.71 -1.50
C ASP A 85 -13.01 0.81 -1.16
N VAL A 86 -12.15 0.89 -2.19
CA VAL A 86 -10.70 0.95 -2.05
C VAL A 86 -10.17 -0.27 -1.26
N THR A 87 -10.84 -1.43 -1.39
CA THR A 87 -10.43 -2.66 -0.71
C THR A 87 -9.29 -3.36 -1.42
N VAL A 88 -8.22 -3.65 -0.68
CA VAL A 88 -7.16 -4.57 -1.11
C VAL A 88 -7.71 -6.00 -1.10
N THR A 89 -7.84 -6.64 -2.26
CA THR A 89 -8.41 -8.00 -2.36
C THR A 89 -7.37 -9.09 -2.20
N GLU A 90 -6.10 -8.75 -2.37
CA GLU A 90 -4.99 -9.70 -2.31
C GLU A 90 -3.73 -8.97 -1.84
N ASN A 91 -3.06 -9.54 -0.85
CA ASN A 91 -1.82 -8.97 -0.33
C ASN A 91 -0.66 -9.16 -1.31
N PRO A 92 0.18 -8.14 -1.54
CA PRO A 92 1.34 -8.27 -2.41
C PRO A 92 2.44 -9.12 -1.75
N ARG A 93 3.31 -9.66 -2.58
CA ARG A 93 4.70 -9.94 -2.21
C ARG A 93 5.59 -8.79 -2.65
N VAL A 94 6.69 -8.60 -1.91
CA VAL A 94 7.74 -7.65 -2.24
C VAL A 94 8.93 -8.42 -2.80
N TYR A 95 9.39 -8.03 -3.98
CA TYR A 95 10.56 -8.59 -4.65
C TYR A 95 11.65 -7.52 -4.68
N ILE A 96 12.88 -7.92 -4.35
CA ILE A 96 14.04 -7.02 -4.36
C ILE A 96 15.07 -7.60 -5.31
N THR A 97 15.43 -6.86 -6.37
CA THR A 97 16.58 -7.17 -7.21
C THR A 97 17.70 -6.21 -6.86
N ARG A 98 18.67 -6.73 -6.09
CA ARG A 98 19.85 -5.97 -5.68
C ARG A 98 20.73 -5.66 -6.88
N ASP A 99 21.44 -4.54 -6.81
CA ASP A 99 22.37 -4.08 -7.85
C ASP A 99 21.80 -4.10 -9.30
N TYR A 100 20.50 -3.82 -9.44
CA TYR A 100 19.81 -3.86 -10.73
C TYR A 100 20.43 -2.90 -11.75
N LEU A 101 20.79 -1.68 -11.32
CA LEU A 101 21.48 -0.71 -12.18
C LEU A 101 23.00 -0.91 -12.18
N SER A 102 23.61 -1.04 -11.00
CA SER A 102 25.07 -1.03 -10.84
C SER A 102 25.76 -2.25 -11.43
N LYS A 103 25.16 -3.44 -11.30
CA LYS A 103 25.72 -4.71 -11.80
C LYS A 103 24.87 -5.34 -12.91
N LYS A 104 23.83 -4.66 -13.38
CA LYS A 104 22.84 -5.20 -14.33
C LYS A 104 22.23 -6.53 -13.87
N ASN A 105 22.15 -6.76 -12.55
CA ASN A 105 21.54 -7.98 -12.02
C ASN A 105 20.05 -8.03 -12.40
N ARG A 106 19.55 -9.22 -12.73
CA ARG A 106 18.15 -9.47 -13.09
C ARG A 106 17.50 -10.52 -12.20
N GLN A 107 18.24 -11.11 -11.28
CA GLN A 107 17.74 -12.10 -10.34
C GLN A 107 17.21 -11.40 -9.09
N ALA A 108 15.90 -11.53 -8.84
CA ALA A 108 15.29 -11.11 -7.60
C ALA A 108 15.67 -12.08 -6.46
N ASP A 109 15.79 -11.52 -5.26
CA ASP A 109 15.84 -12.27 -4.01
C ASP A 109 14.52 -13.08 -3.82
N ALA A 110 14.52 -13.99 -2.84
CA ALA A 110 13.29 -14.68 -2.45
C ALA A 110 12.18 -13.66 -2.09
N PRO A 111 10.96 -13.85 -2.59
CA PRO A 111 9.90 -12.88 -2.39
C PRO A 111 9.44 -12.86 -0.93
N VAL A 112 9.14 -11.67 -0.45
CA VAL A 112 8.76 -11.42 0.92
C VAL A 112 7.24 -11.25 1.01
N ALA A 113 6.59 -11.98 1.90
CA ALA A 113 5.19 -11.78 2.18
C ALA A 113 4.96 -10.38 2.79
N ALA A 114 3.90 -9.70 2.38
CA ALA A 114 3.53 -8.42 2.96
C ALA A 114 2.02 -8.37 3.24
N ILE A 115 1.61 -7.40 4.03
CA ILE A 115 0.20 -7.03 4.20
C ILE A 115 0.02 -5.65 3.60
N ALA A 116 -1.06 -5.45 2.83
CA ALA A 116 -1.39 -4.15 2.27
C ALA A 116 -2.77 -3.69 2.73
N ASN A 117 -2.88 -2.39 3.01
CA ASN A 117 -4.15 -1.70 3.22
C ASN A 117 -4.20 -0.45 2.35
N ALA A 118 -5.43 0.01 2.08
CA ALA A 118 -5.65 1.25 1.38
C ALA A 118 -6.71 2.10 2.08
N TRP A 119 -6.54 3.42 2.05
CA TRP A 119 -7.50 4.39 2.56
C TRP A 119 -7.88 5.35 1.45
N GLU A 120 -9.17 5.58 1.34
CA GLU A 120 -9.73 6.48 0.35
C GLU A 120 -9.65 7.94 0.83
N GLY A 121 -9.03 8.79 0.01
CA GLY A 121 -9.17 10.25 0.09
C GLY A 121 -10.09 10.76 -1.02
N GLU A 122 -10.15 12.08 -1.20
CA GLU A 122 -10.96 12.71 -2.26
C GLU A 122 -10.48 12.28 -3.67
N ASP A 123 -9.28 12.70 -4.06
CA ASP A 123 -8.69 12.43 -5.39
C ASP A 123 -7.70 11.26 -5.41
N ASN A 124 -7.23 10.86 -4.23
CA ASN A 124 -6.13 9.91 -4.06
C ASN A 124 -6.51 8.79 -3.11
N ILE A 125 -5.73 7.73 -3.14
CA ILE A 125 -5.68 6.72 -2.09
C ILE A 125 -4.31 6.75 -1.41
N LEU A 126 -4.27 6.43 -0.13
CA LEU A 126 -3.05 6.01 0.54
C LEU A 126 -2.99 4.49 0.46
N TYR A 127 -1.97 3.93 -0.20
CA TYR A 127 -1.71 2.49 -0.25
C TYR A 127 -0.45 2.18 0.57
N ARG A 128 -0.61 1.37 1.63
CA ARG A 128 0.44 1.06 2.60
C ARG A 128 0.74 -0.42 2.58
N VAL A 129 2.02 -0.76 2.62
CA VAL A 129 2.52 -2.14 2.58
C VAL A 129 3.48 -2.35 3.74
N TRP A 130 3.24 -3.38 4.55
CA TRP A 130 4.15 -3.80 5.62
C TRP A 130 4.70 -5.17 5.30
N LEU A 131 6.03 -5.31 5.33
CA LEU A 131 6.67 -6.59 5.06
C LEU A 131 6.58 -7.49 6.31
N GLN A 132 6.31 -8.78 6.11
CA GLN A 132 6.30 -9.78 7.16
C GLN A 132 7.71 -10.35 7.32
N ASN A 133 8.22 -10.41 8.56
CA ASN A 133 9.58 -10.79 8.97
C ASN A 133 10.66 -9.71 8.75
N ASP A 134 10.51 -8.59 9.48
CA ASP A 134 11.42 -7.44 9.56
C ASP A 134 12.84 -7.77 10.06
N LYS A 135 13.01 -8.82 10.88
CA LYS A 135 14.29 -9.15 11.54
C LYS A 135 15.43 -9.57 10.60
N GLN A 136 15.15 -9.89 9.33
CA GLN A 136 16.17 -10.32 8.36
C GLN A 136 16.30 -9.39 7.15
N GLN A 137 15.57 -8.27 7.11
CA GLN A 137 15.34 -7.56 5.86
C GLN A 137 15.53 -6.06 5.99
N ALA A 138 16.06 -5.45 4.91
CA ALA A 138 16.27 -4.02 4.86
C ALA A 138 14.95 -3.25 4.92
N ILE A 139 13.96 -3.60 4.08
CA ILE A 139 12.70 -2.83 3.97
C ILE A 139 11.74 -3.22 5.09
N SER A 140 11.21 -2.22 5.80
CA SER A 140 10.22 -2.39 6.85
C SER A 140 8.79 -2.18 6.30
N CYS A 141 8.55 -1.06 5.62
CA CYS A 141 7.24 -0.74 5.07
C CYS A 141 7.31 0.33 3.96
N ILE A 142 6.21 0.49 3.23
CA ILE A 142 6.09 1.40 2.09
C ILE A 142 4.77 2.18 2.20
N ASP A 143 4.83 3.49 1.96
CA ASP A 143 3.68 4.39 1.78
C ASP A 143 3.63 4.91 0.35
N LEU A 144 2.50 4.74 -0.35
CA LEU A 144 2.25 5.30 -1.67
C LEU A 144 1.00 6.18 -1.64
N LEU A 145 1.11 7.39 -2.20
CA LEU A 145 -0.05 8.24 -2.51
C LEU A 145 -0.32 8.12 -3.99
N VAL A 146 -1.49 7.59 -4.33
CA VAL A 146 -1.84 7.18 -5.69
C VAL A 146 -3.10 7.91 -6.12
N PRO A 147 -3.08 8.68 -7.20
CA PRO A 147 -4.30 9.24 -7.79
C PRO A 147 -5.23 8.13 -8.27
N LYS A 148 -6.53 8.25 -8.01
CA LYS A 148 -7.52 7.19 -8.31
C LYS A 148 -7.62 6.84 -9.80
N ASP A 149 -7.23 7.78 -10.66
CA ASP A 149 -7.26 7.71 -12.12
C ASP A 149 -5.88 7.48 -12.78
N ALA A 150 -4.82 7.31 -11.97
CA ALA A 150 -3.46 7.14 -12.46
C ALA A 150 -2.93 5.70 -12.28
N THR A 151 -2.02 5.28 -13.16
CA THR A 151 -1.34 3.97 -13.12
C THR A 151 0.05 4.03 -12.46
N ARG A 152 0.33 5.11 -11.72
CA ARG A 152 1.60 5.35 -11.02
C ARG A 152 1.36 6.06 -9.70
N ALA A 153 2.23 5.84 -8.73
CA ALA A 153 2.24 6.64 -7.51
C ALA A 153 2.65 8.09 -7.82
N GLN A 154 1.92 9.08 -7.28
CA GLN A 154 2.29 10.49 -7.35
C GLN A 154 3.49 10.77 -6.44
N GLN A 155 3.47 10.17 -5.25
CA GLN A 155 4.53 10.23 -4.25
C GLN A 155 4.61 8.88 -3.54
N GLY A 156 5.80 8.52 -3.07
CA GLY A 156 5.94 7.34 -2.22
C GLY A 156 7.22 7.33 -1.43
N GLN A 157 7.17 6.64 -0.29
CA GLN A 157 8.24 6.54 0.69
C GLN A 157 8.45 5.08 1.02
N LEU A 158 9.68 4.62 0.93
CA LEU A 158 10.11 3.29 1.35
C LEU A 158 10.98 3.44 2.61
N PHE A 159 10.58 2.75 3.67
CA PHE A 159 11.25 2.79 4.96
C PHE A 159 12.03 1.51 5.17
N TYR A 160 13.24 1.65 5.69
CA TYR A 160 14.15 0.54 5.92
C TYR A 160 14.96 0.75 7.20
N THR A 161 15.35 -0.33 7.86
CA THR A 161 16.21 -0.27 9.04
C THR A 161 17.62 -0.71 8.68
N ASN A 162 18.61 0.03 9.18
CA ASN A 162 20.03 -0.30 9.05
C ASN A 162 20.72 0.00 10.39
N HIS A 163 21.37 -1.01 10.99
CA HIS A 163 22.05 -0.90 12.29
C HIS A 163 21.21 -0.16 13.37
N SER A 164 19.93 -0.54 13.50
CA SER A 164 18.97 0.06 14.45
C SER A 164 18.51 1.49 14.15
N ALA A 165 19.02 2.14 13.10
CA ALA A 165 18.50 3.41 12.61
C ALA A 165 17.43 3.18 11.53
N ALA A 166 16.33 3.93 11.62
CA ALA A 166 15.31 3.97 10.58
C ALA A 166 15.68 4.99 9.51
N TRP A 167 15.55 4.59 8.25
CA TRP A 167 15.85 5.40 7.07
C TRP A 167 14.64 5.45 6.15
N MET A 168 14.63 6.45 5.27
CA MET A 168 13.59 6.67 4.27
C MET A 168 14.24 6.96 2.92
N ALA A 169 13.72 6.35 1.87
CA ALA A 169 14.03 6.67 0.49
C ALA A 169 12.75 6.98 -0.29
N GLY A 170 12.85 7.88 -1.28
CA GLY A 170 11.78 8.09 -2.24
C GLY A 170 11.54 6.83 -3.08
N TYR A 171 10.27 6.47 -3.29
CA TYR A 171 9.88 5.30 -4.06
C TYR A 171 8.59 5.58 -4.82
N THR A 172 8.68 5.77 -6.14
CA THR A 172 7.53 6.05 -7.01
C THR A 172 7.41 4.95 -8.06
N PRO A 173 6.89 3.77 -7.69
CA PRO A 173 6.78 2.66 -8.63
C PRO A 173 5.74 2.95 -9.70
N VAL A 174 5.94 2.32 -10.85
CA VAL A 174 5.04 2.37 -12.00
C VAL A 174 4.58 0.96 -12.33
N ARG A 175 3.36 0.85 -12.86
CA ARG A 175 2.84 -0.43 -13.35
C ARG A 175 3.68 -0.95 -14.52
N SER A 176 4.06 -2.23 -14.46
CA SER A 176 4.70 -2.97 -15.56
C SER A 176 3.70 -3.54 -16.58
#